data_AF-A0A9X1PWW6-F1
#
_entry.id   AF-A0A9X1PWW6-F1
#
_cell.length_a   1.000
_cell.length_b   1.000
_cell.length_c   1.000
_cell.angle_alpha   90.00
_cell.angle_beta   90.00
_cell.angle_gamma   90.00
#
_symmetry.space_group_name_H-M   'P 1'
#
loop_
_entity.id
_entity.type
_entity.pdbx_description
1 polymer ?
#
loop_
_entity_poly.entity_id
_entity_poly.type
_entity_poly.pdbx_seq_one_letter_code
_entity_poly.pdbx_strand_id
1 'polypeptide(L)'
;MTSGTEETTLTIDELAARAGVTVRTVRFYGTKGLLPPPVLGPRRVGHYGRDHLARLALIEELQQQGMTLAAIERYVQQLPPGLDAHDLAIHRAVVASWAPDAVETVTRGELERRASS
;
A
#
# COMPACT_ATOMS: atom_id res chain seq x y z
N MET A 1 19.61 3.98 -15.29
CA MET A 1 18.88 3.59 -16.52
C MET A 1 17.97 2.44 -16.14
N THR A 2 16.74 2.72 -15.71
CA THR A 2 15.74 1.69 -15.41
C THR A 2 14.99 1.35 -16.70
N SER A 3 15.15 0.11 -17.12
CA SER A 3 14.69 -0.43 -18.39
C SER A 3 13.18 -0.34 -18.54
N GLY A 4 12.75 0.05 -19.76
CA GLY A 4 11.37 0.10 -20.16
C GLY A 4 10.70 -1.27 -20.05
N THR A 5 9.59 -1.31 -19.32
CA THR A 5 8.51 -2.28 -19.52
C THR A 5 7.28 -1.39 -19.66
N GLU A 6 6.76 -1.28 -20.89
CA GLU A 6 5.64 -0.40 -21.29
C GLU A 6 4.83 0.15 -20.11
N GLU A 7 5.04 1.44 -19.80
CA GLU A 7 4.33 2.16 -18.75
C GLU A 7 2.84 2.25 -19.14
N THR A 8 2.08 1.17 -18.92
CA THR A 8 0.63 1.19 -19.05
C THR A 8 0.12 2.13 -17.99
N THR A 9 -0.07 3.36 -18.41
CA THR A 9 -0.45 4.45 -17.55
C THR A 9 -1.96 4.47 -17.52
N LEU A 10 -2.51 4.20 -16.35
CA LEU A 10 -3.93 4.05 -16.12
C LEU A 10 -4.54 5.39 -15.73
N THR A 11 -5.75 5.64 -16.19
CA THR A 11 -6.63 6.64 -15.58
C THR A 11 -7.08 6.18 -14.19
N ILE A 12 -7.66 7.09 -13.41
CA ILE A 12 -8.19 6.73 -12.09
C ILE A 12 -9.29 5.67 -12.16
N ASP A 13 -10.07 5.68 -13.24
CA ASP A 13 -11.17 4.74 -13.45
C ASP A 13 -10.63 3.33 -13.77
N GLU A 14 -9.62 3.25 -14.65
CA GLU A 14 -8.94 1.99 -14.97
C GLU A 14 -8.16 1.44 -13.78
N LEU A 15 -7.51 2.30 -12.99
CA LEU A 15 -6.84 1.90 -11.76
C LEU A 15 -7.83 1.29 -10.77
N ALA A 16 -8.95 1.97 -10.54
CA ALA A 16 -10.00 1.52 -9.63
C ALA A 16 -10.56 0.16 -10.06
N ALA A 17 -10.92 0.03 -11.35
CA ALA A 17 -11.43 -1.22 -11.92
C ALA A 17 -10.44 -2.38 -11.77
N ARG A 18 -9.15 -2.12 -12.05
CA ARG A 18 -8.11 -3.14 -12.02
C ARG A 18 -7.68 -3.54 -10.60
N ALA A 19 -7.84 -2.64 -9.63
CA ALA A 19 -7.61 -2.91 -8.21
C ALA A 19 -8.86 -3.39 -7.47
N GLY A 20 -10.01 -3.55 -8.14
CA GLY A 20 -11.25 -3.99 -7.49
C GLY A 20 -11.83 -3.02 -6.47
N VAL A 21 -11.45 -1.74 -6.52
CA VAL A 21 -11.90 -0.70 -5.59
C VAL A 21 -12.67 0.40 -6.32
N THR A 22 -13.36 1.26 -5.58
CA THR A 22 -14.04 2.41 -6.19
C THR A 22 -13.06 3.56 -6.44
N VAL A 23 -13.35 4.40 -7.44
CA VAL A 23 -12.64 5.67 -7.67
C VAL A 23 -12.63 6.54 -6.41
N ARG A 24 -13.72 6.54 -5.64
CA ARG A 24 -13.82 7.24 -4.35
C ARG A 24 -12.77 6.72 -3.36
N THR A 25 -12.58 5.41 -3.27
CA THR A 25 -11.57 4.77 -2.43
C THR A 25 -10.15 5.17 -2.86
N VAL A 26 -9.88 5.14 -4.17
CA VAL A 26 -8.56 5.57 -4.71
C VAL A 26 -8.28 7.03 -4.35
N ARG A 27 -9.24 7.94 -4.57
CA ARG A 27 -9.08 9.36 -4.18
C ARG A 27 -8.88 9.51 -2.68
N PHE A 28 -9.65 8.79 -1.89
CA PHE A 28 -9.53 8.81 -0.43
C PHE A 28 -8.12 8.39 0.01
N TYR A 29 -7.59 7.29 -0.50
CA TYR A 29 -6.21 6.86 -0.22
C TYR A 29 -5.17 7.88 -0.71
N GLY A 30 -5.37 8.50 -1.88
CA GLY A 30 -4.54 9.60 -2.35
C GLY A 30 -4.52 10.78 -1.36
N THR A 31 -5.67 11.21 -0.84
CA THR A 31 -5.74 12.30 0.15
C THR A 31 -5.09 11.97 1.49
N LYS A 32 -5.00 10.67 1.84
CA LYS A 32 -4.37 10.17 3.06
C LYS A 32 -2.85 9.96 2.92
N GLY A 33 -2.28 10.19 1.74
CA GLY A 33 -0.87 9.89 1.46
C GLY A 33 -0.58 8.39 1.37
N LEU A 34 -1.63 7.55 1.31
CA LEU A 34 -1.52 6.10 1.17
C LEU A 34 -1.16 5.68 -0.25
N LEU A 35 -1.25 6.57 -1.23
CA LEU A 35 -0.80 6.34 -2.60
C LEU A 35 0.18 7.45 -2.99
N PRO A 36 1.22 7.13 -3.77
CA PRO A 36 2.04 8.17 -4.38
C PRO A 36 1.17 9.11 -5.24
N PRO A 37 1.58 10.37 -5.40
CA PRO A 37 0.86 11.29 -6.27
C PRO A 37 0.88 10.78 -7.71
N PRO A 38 -0.23 10.87 -8.44
CA PRO A 38 -0.27 10.48 -9.84
C PRO A 38 0.62 11.42 -10.66
N VAL A 39 1.14 10.90 -11.77
CA VAL A 39 1.80 11.73 -12.78
C VAL A 39 0.73 12.58 -13.45
N LEU A 40 0.97 13.88 -13.63
CA LEU A 40 0.03 14.74 -14.35
C LEU A 40 0.32 14.64 -15.84
N GLY A 41 -0.58 13.97 -16.57
CA GLY A 41 -0.51 13.88 -18.02
C GLY A 41 -1.04 15.14 -18.72
N PRO A 42 -1.04 15.14 -20.07
CA PRO A 42 -1.67 16.18 -20.87
C PRO A 42 -3.13 16.40 -20.42
N ARG A 43 -3.57 17.66 -20.36
CA ARG A 43 -4.92 18.07 -19.88
C ARG A 43 -5.17 17.88 -18.36
N ARG A 44 -4.11 17.79 -17.54
CA ARG A 44 -4.21 17.65 -16.06
C ARG A 44 -4.93 16.38 -15.62
N VAL A 45 -4.91 15.35 -16.46
CA VAL A 45 -5.45 14.03 -16.11
C VAL A 45 -4.40 13.29 -15.29
N GLY A 46 -4.79 12.81 -14.10
CA GLY A 46 -3.92 12.00 -13.24
C GLY A 46 -3.70 10.61 -13.85
N HIS A 47 -2.44 10.25 -13.98
CA HIS A 47 -1.95 9.05 -14.64
C HIS A 47 -1.26 8.15 -13.59
N TYR A 48 -1.67 6.89 -13.54
CA TYR A 48 -1.31 5.94 -12.49
C TYR A 48 -0.56 4.74 -13.08
N GLY A 49 0.62 4.44 -12.54
CA GLY A 49 1.43 3.29 -12.95
C GLY A 49 1.26 2.03 -12.08
N ARG A 50 2.12 1.04 -12.34
CA ARG A 50 2.17 -0.24 -11.61
C ARG A 50 2.40 -0.07 -10.10
N ASP A 51 3.15 0.94 -9.69
CA ASP A 51 3.42 1.19 -8.27
C ASP A 51 2.13 1.50 -7.48
N HIS A 52 1.16 2.16 -8.13
CA HIS A 52 -0.14 2.42 -7.52
C HIS A 52 -0.94 1.14 -7.33
N LEU A 53 -0.92 0.23 -8.31
CA LEU A 53 -1.55 -1.08 -8.20
C LEU A 53 -0.91 -1.93 -7.11
N ALA A 54 0.42 -1.98 -7.06
CA ALA A 54 1.14 -2.74 -6.05
C ALA A 54 0.84 -2.22 -4.64
N ARG A 55 0.74 -0.89 -4.48
CA ARG A 55 0.39 -0.27 -3.19
C ARG A 55 -1.07 -0.52 -2.81
N LEU A 56 -2.01 -0.51 -3.76
CA LEU A 56 -3.40 -0.89 -3.50
C LEU A 56 -3.52 -2.35 -3.08
N ALA A 57 -2.82 -3.27 -3.74
CA ALA A 57 -2.80 -4.68 -3.38
C ALA A 57 -2.18 -4.93 -2.00
N LEU A 58 -1.15 -4.18 -1.62
CA LEU A 58 -0.58 -4.23 -0.26
C LEU A 58 -1.59 -3.73 0.79
N ILE A 59 -2.27 -2.61 0.53
CA ILE A 59 -3.30 -2.08 1.45
C ILE A 59 -4.44 -3.10 1.62
N GLU A 60 -4.90 -3.70 0.53
CA GLU A 60 -5.92 -4.74 0.56
C GLU A 60 -5.48 -5.94 1.39
N GLU A 61 -4.26 -6.44 1.19
CA GLU A 61 -3.69 -7.53 1.96
C GLU A 61 -3.66 -7.21 3.46
N LEU A 62 -3.17 -6.03 3.84
CA LEU A 62 -3.13 -5.59 5.25
C LEU A 62 -4.54 -5.49 5.86
N GLN A 63 -5.53 -5.05 5.07
CA GLN A 63 -6.93 -5.03 5.50
C GLN A 63 -7.48 -6.44 5.71
N GLN A 64 -7.15 -7.38 4.82
CA GLN A 64 -7.53 -8.79 4.96
C GLN A 64 -6.92 -9.44 6.21
N GLN A 65 -5.74 -8.99 6.64
CA GLN A 65 -5.13 -9.37 7.92
C GLN A 65 -5.74 -8.64 9.15
N GLY A 66 -6.84 -7.90 8.98
CA GLY A 66 -7.56 -7.25 10.07
C GLY A 66 -6.95 -5.93 10.54
N MET A 67 -5.96 -5.37 9.84
CA MET A 67 -5.38 -4.09 10.22
C MET A 67 -6.37 -2.95 10.01
N THR A 68 -6.49 -2.10 11.02
CA THR A 68 -7.25 -0.85 10.90
C THR A 68 -6.57 0.09 9.90
N LEU A 69 -7.36 0.93 9.24
CA LEU A 69 -6.82 1.91 8.29
C LEU A 69 -5.75 2.82 8.93
N ALA A 70 -5.91 3.20 10.20
CA ALA A 70 -4.91 4.01 10.90
C ALA A 70 -3.58 3.27 11.11
N ALA A 71 -3.62 1.95 11.35
CA ALA A 71 -2.41 1.12 11.44
C ALA A 71 -1.74 0.99 10.06
N ILE A 72 -2.53 0.83 8.99
CA ILE A 72 -2.05 0.80 7.61
C ILE A 72 -1.39 2.12 7.23
N GLU A 73 -2.00 3.27 7.57
CA GLU A 73 -1.42 4.60 7.36
C GLU A 73 -0.04 4.71 8.02
N ARG A 74 0.09 4.28 9.28
CA ARG A 74 1.39 4.28 9.99
C ARG A 74 2.41 3.36 9.33
N TYR A 75 2.00 2.14 8.96
CA TYR A 75 2.88 1.18 8.30
C TYR A 75 3.41 1.71 6.96
N VAL A 76 2.51 2.23 6.11
CA VAL A 76 2.87 2.77 4.79
C VAL A 76 3.75 4.01 4.92
N GLN A 77 3.56 4.84 5.95
CA GLN A 77 4.43 6.00 6.21
C GLN A 77 5.84 5.62 6.67
N GLN A 78 6.02 4.43 7.26
CA GLN A 78 7.34 3.92 7.66
C GLN A 78 8.10 3.26 6.51
N LEU A 79 7.43 2.96 5.39
CA LEU A 79 8.09 2.41 4.23
C LEU A 79 9.05 3.43 3.60
N PRO A 80 10.22 2.99 3.10
CA PRO A 80 11.13 3.86 2.37
C PRO A 80 10.42 4.60 1.22
N PRO A 81 10.76 5.87 0.98
CA PRO A 81 10.28 6.58 -0.20
C PRO A 81 10.86 5.92 -1.46
N GLY A 82 10.06 5.85 -2.53
CA GLY A 82 10.52 5.37 -3.82
C GLY A 82 10.57 3.86 -4.00
N LEU A 83 9.93 3.08 -3.12
CA LEU A 83 9.70 1.65 -3.37
C LEU A 83 8.94 1.46 -4.68
N ASP A 84 9.46 0.58 -5.54
CA ASP A 84 8.80 0.23 -6.78
C ASP A 84 7.76 -0.89 -6.58
N ALA A 85 7.05 -1.24 -7.64
CA ALA A 85 6.06 -2.31 -7.62
C ALA A 85 6.63 -3.67 -7.17
N HIS A 86 7.90 -3.98 -7.45
CA HIS A 86 8.53 -5.24 -7.06
C HIS A 86 8.80 -5.27 -5.56
N ASP A 87 9.36 -4.19 -5.00
CA ASP A 87 9.62 -4.08 -3.56
C ASP A 87 8.30 -4.20 -2.77
N LEU A 88 7.24 -3.52 -3.24
CA LEU A 88 5.92 -3.59 -2.62
C LEU A 88 5.31 -5.00 -2.70
N ALA A 89 5.57 -5.74 -3.78
CA ALA A 89 5.15 -7.13 -3.91
C ALA A 89 5.88 -8.05 -2.91
N ILE A 90 7.17 -7.80 -2.65
CA ILE A 90 7.91 -8.50 -1.59
C ILE A 90 7.30 -8.20 -0.22
N HIS A 91 7.06 -6.93 0.10
CA HIS A 91 6.40 -6.55 1.36
C HIS A 91 5.03 -7.23 1.51
N ARG A 92 4.24 -7.27 0.44
CA ARG A 92 2.96 -7.97 0.43
C ARG A 92 3.15 -9.48 0.68
N ALA A 93 4.10 -10.11 0.02
CA ALA A 93 4.38 -11.54 0.21
C ALA A 93 4.79 -11.85 1.65
N VAL A 94 5.56 -10.97 2.30
CA VAL A 94 5.90 -11.09 3.72
C VAL A 94 4.66 -10.97 4.60
N VAL A 95 3.79 -9.98 4.34
CA VAL A 95 2.52 -9.80 5.07
C VAL A 95 1.60 -11.00 4.89
N ALA A 96 1.45 -11.52 3.67
CA ALA A 96 0.63 -12.68 3.38
C ALA A 96 1.20 -13.98 3.98
N SER A 97 2.53 -14.08 4.07
CA SER A 97 3.23 -15.24 4.64
C SER A 97 3.29 -15.20 6.17
N TRP A 98 3.22 -14.03 6.77
CA TRP A 98 3.24 -13.84 8.21
C TRP A 98 1.81 -13.57 8.68
N ALA A 99 1.06 -14.62 8.94
CA ALA A 99 -0.17 -14.52 9.70
C ALA A 99 0.14 -14.67 11.20
N PRO A 100 0.25 -13.58 11.96
CA PRO A 100 -0.17 -13.58 13.34
C PRO A 100 -1.46 -12.75 13.47
N ASP A 101 -2.41 -13.34 14.19
CA ASP A 101 -3.57 -12.67 14.76
C ASP A 101 -3.15 -11.31 15.35
N ALA A 102 -3.71 -10.23 14.80
CA ALA A 102 -3.61 -8.83 15.21
C ALA A 102 -2.23 -8.35 15.71
N VAL A 103 -1.66 -7.35 15.03
CA VAL A 103 -0.68 -6.45 15.67
C VAL A 103 -1.39 -5.71 16.81
N GLU A 104 -1.48 -6.36 17.96
CA GLU A 104 -1.84 -5.75 19.22
C GLU A 104 -0.69 -4.81 19.57
N THR A 105 -0.98 -3.53 19.75
CA THR A 105 -0.01 -2.58 20.28
C THR A 105 0.29 -2.96 21.73
N VAL A 106 1.23 -3.89 21.89
CA VAL A 106 1.76 -4.29 23.18
C VAL A 106 2.65 -3.14 23.68
N THR A 107 2.25 -2.51 24.78
CA THR A 107 3.07 -1.49 25.44
C THR A 107 4.37 -2.11 25.93
N ARG A 108 5.46 -1.32 25.98
CA ARG A 108 6.82 -1.78 26.35
C ARG A 108 6.85 -2.66 27.61
N GLY A 109 6.00 -2.37 28.61
CA GLY A 109 5.93 -3.14 29.86
C GLY A 109 5.25 -4.52 29.79
N GLU A 110 4.59 -4.86 28.68
CA GLU A 110 3.98 -6.17 28.45
C GLU A 110 4.90 -7.11 27.64
N LEU A 111 5.75 -6.56 26.76
CA LEU A 111 6.82 -7.30 26.08
C LEU A 111 7.83 -7.90 27.07
N GLU A 112 8.17 -7.16 28.13
CA GLU A 112 9.13 -7.59 29.15
C GLU A 112 8.63 -8.79 29.98
N ARG A 113 7.32 -8.99 30.11
CA ARG A 113 6.74 -10.14 30.85
C ARG A 113 6.74 -11.46 30.08
N ARG A 114 6.73 -11.42 28.75
CA ARG A 114 6.76 -12.64 27.92
C ARG A 114 8.18 -13.10 27.56
N ALA A 115 9.15 -12.18 27.57
CA ALA A 115 10.55 -12.50 27.27
C ALA A 115 11.34 -13.06 28.46
N SER A 116 10.73 -13.12 29.66
CA SER A 116 11.30 -13.75 30.84
C SER A 116 10.49 -15.01 31.21
N SER A 117 10.42 -15.98 30.30
CA SER A 117 10.06 -17.37 30.61
C SER A 117 10.87 -18.32 29.76
#